data_AF-A0A958FH62-F1
#
_entry.id   AF-A0A958FH62-F1
#
_cell.length_a   1.000
_cell.length_b   1.000
_cell.length_c   1.000
_cell.angle_alpha   90.00
_cell.angle_beta   90.00
_cell.angle_gamma   90.00
#
_symmetry.space_group_name_H-M   'P 1'
#
loop_
_entity.id
_entity.type
_entity.pdbx_description
1 polymer ?
#
loop_
_entity_poly.entity_id
_entity_poly.type
_entity_poly.pdbx_seq_one_letter_code
_entity_poly.pdbx_strand_id
1 'polypeptide(L)'
;IVFAVIFGAINLFGAKKTGIFQSFLVIGLLLILAWFVGAGIPVIQPQRFQQLFAKGMNSILSTAGLVYVSYIGLTKIASVAEEIKDPEKNIPLGMFLALATVVVVYILGNIVMVGILPAEKLDHALSPVATAAEALVGHTGAVIMTIAAILAFFSVANAGILSASRYPLAMSRDHLFPA
;
A
#
# COMPACT_ATOMS: atom_id res chain seq x y z
N ILE A 1 3.64 19.73 -4.60
CA ILE A 1 3.75 20.36 -5.94
C ILE A 1 4.97 19.82 -6.70
N VAL A 2 6.20 19.96 -6.19
CA VAL A 2 7.42 19.45 -6.85
C VAL A 2 7.34 17.95 -7.20
N PHE A 3 6.94 17.09 -6.26
CA PHE A 3 6.75 15.65 -6.53
C PHE A 3 5.72 15.39 -7.63
N ALA A 4 4.60 16.11 -7.65
CA ALA A 4 3.57 15.94 -8.68
C ALA A 4 4.12 16.29 -10.08
N VAL A 5 4.96 17.32 -10.19
CA VAL A 5 5.61 17.71 -11.46
C VAL A 5 6.62 16.64 -11.91
N ILE A 6 7.42 16.08 -10.99
CA ILE A 6 8.38 15.01 -11.30
C ILE A 6 7.66 13.74 -11.79
N PHE A 7 6.64 13.29 -11.06
CA PHE A 7 5.87 12.12 -11.48
C PHE A 7 5.10 12.36 -12.78
N GLY A 8 4.57 13.57 -12.98
CA GLY A 8 3.98 13.98 -14.25
C GLY A 8 4.98 13.85 -15.39
N ALA A 9 6.20 14.37 -15.23
CA ALA A 9 7.25 14.28 -16.24
C ALA A 9 7.68 12.82 -16.54
N ILE A 10 7.82 11.97 -15.52
CA ILE A 10 8.15 10.54 -15.71
C ILE A 10 7.06 9.83 -16.51
N ASN A 11 5.79 10.17 -16.26
CA ASN A 11 4.65 9.58 -16.97
C ASN A 11 4.57 10.01 -18.44
N LEU A 12 5.25 11.08 -18.86
CA LEU A 12 5.36 11.48 -20.28
C LEU A 12 6.26 10.54 -21.11
N PHE A 13 7.16 9.78 -20.48
CA PHE A 13 8.12 8.91 -21.18
C PHE A 13 7.57 7.53 -21.58
N GLY A 14 6.26 7.34 -21.45
CA GLY A 14 5.53 6.19 -22.01
C GLY A 14 5.26 5.05 -21.02
N ALA A 15 4.08 4.43 -21.17
CA ALA A 15 3.51 3.46 -20.24
C ALA A 15 4.40 2.24 -19.94
N LYS A 16 5.15 1.73 -20.94
CA LYS A 16 6.08 0.60 -20.75
C LYS A 16 7.19 0.90 -19.73
N LYS A 17 7.78 2.10 -19.77
CA LYS A 17 8.85 2.48 -18.83
C LYS A 17 8.28 2.75 -17.43
N THR A 18 7.09 3.33 -17.36
CA THR A 18 6.38 3.56 -16.10
C THR A 18 5.99 2.27 -15.40
N GLY A 19 5.60 1.22 -16.15
CA GLY A 19 5.30 -0.10 -15.58
C GLY A 19 6.50 -0.79 -14.93
N ILE A 20 7.68 -0.74 -15.56
CA ILE A 20 8.91 -1.30 -14.98
C ILE A 20 9.30 -0.54 -13.71
N PHE A 21 9.23 0.79 -13.74
CA PHE A 21 9.49 1.62 -12.56
C PHE A 21 8.53 1.32 -11.41
N GLN A 22 7.23 1.15 -11.72
CA GLN A 22 6.22 0.75 -10.74
C GLN A 22 6.57 -0.59 -10.07
N SER A 23 6.94 -1.59 -10.87
CA SER A 23 7.34 -2.90 -10.34
C SER A 23 8.55 -2.81 -9.41
N PHE A 24 9.56 -2.01 -9.76
CA PHE A 24 10.73 -1.80 -8.90
C PHE A 24 10.36 -1.19 -7.54
N LEU A 25 9.50 -0.17 -7.53
CA LEU A 25 9.03 0.46 -6.29
C LEU A 25 8.28 -0.53 -5.40
N VAL A 26 7.37 -1.32 -5.97
CA VAL A 26 6.57 -2.30 -5.23
C VAL A 26 7.44 -3.44 -4.69
N ILE A 27 8.38 -3.97 -5.49
CA ILE A 27 9.31 -5.02 -5.04
C ILE A 27 10.17 -4.50 -3.89
N GLY A 28 10.74 -3.29 -4.01
CA GLY A 28 11.53 -2.67 -2.95
C GLY A 28 10.73 -2.49 -1.65
N LEU A 29 9.49 -2.02 -1.77
CA LEU A 29 8.57 -1.90 -0.64
C LEU A 29 8.30 -3.26 0.02
N LEU A 30 7.96 -4.29 -0.76
CA LEU A 30 7.67 -5.62 -0.25
C LEU A 30 8.87 -6.26 0.44
N LEU A 31 10.09 -6.04 -0.05
CA LEU A 31 11.32 -6.51 0.60
C LEU A 31 11.53 -5.85 1.97
N ILE A 32 11.31 -4.54 2.07
CA ILE A 32 11.43 -3.83 3.36
C ILE A 32 10.36 -4.31 4.34
N LEU A 33 9.12 -4.51 3.87
CA LEU A 33 8.05 -5.05 4.71
C LEU A 33 8.30 -6.49 5.14
N ALA A 34 8.84 -7.33 4.26
CA ALA A 34 9.24 -8.69 4.60
C ALA A 34 10.35 -8.70 5.65
N TRP A 35 11.33 -7.81 5.52
CA TRP A 35 12.36 -7.62 6.54
C TRP A 35 11.76 -7.17 7.89
N PHE A 36 10.86 -6.17 7.88
CA PHE A 36 10.19 -5.69 9.10
C PHE A 36 9.41 -6.81 9.79
N VAL A 37 8.64 -7.59 9.04
CA VAL A 37 7.89 -8.73 9.58
C VAL A 37 8.84 -9.80 10.12
N GLY A 38 9.87 -10.16 9.36
CA GLY A 38 10.85 -11.18 9.76
C GLY A 38 11.65 -10.80 11.00
N ALA A 39 12.06 -9.53 11.11
CA ALA A 39 12.75 -9.01 12.28
C ALA A 39 11.82 -8.86 13.50
N GLY A 40 10.54 -8.61 13.25
CA GLY A 40 9.54 -8.38 14.30
C GLY A 40 9.00 -9.65 14.95
N ILE A 41 8.80 -10.73 14.19
CA ILE A 41 8.23 -11.99 14.67
C ILE A 41 8.90 -12.54 15.95
N PRO A 42 10.24 -12.60 16.05
CA PRO A 42 10.92 -13.16 17.23
C PRO A 42 10.70 -12.36 18.52
N VAL A 43 10.29 -11.09 18.41
CA VAL A 43 10.19 -10.13 19.53
C VAL A 43 8.74 -9.94 19.99
N ILE A 44 7.79 -10.63 19.35
CA ILE A 44 6.37 -10.53 19.67
C ILE A 44 6.12 -11.00 21.11
N GLN A 45 5.40 -10.19 21.88
CA GLN A 45 4.92 -10.54 23.22
C GLN A 45 3.45 -11.01 23.16
N PRO A 46 3.14 -12.31 23.32
CA PRO A 46 1.77 -12.83 23.20
C PRO A 46 0.78 -12.22 24.19
N GLN A 47 1.26 -11.74 25.34
CA GLN A 47 0.45 -11.09 26.38
C GLN A 47 -0.28 -9.85 25.85
N ARG A 48 0.25 -9.19 24.81
CA ARG A 48 -0.35 -7.99 24.21
C ARG A 48 -1.62 -8.26 23.41
N PHE A 49 -1.89 -9.52 23.05
CA PHE A 49 -3.11 -9.91 22.34
C PHE A 49 -4.29 -10.26 23.26
N GLN A 50 -4.11 -10.25 24.59
CA GLN A 50 -5.17 -10.62 25.53
C GLN A 50 -6.38 -9.68 25.50
N GLN A 51 -6.19 -8.43 25.06
CA GLN A 51 -7.24 -7.41 25.01
C GLN A 51 -7.74 -7.09 23.59
N LEU A 52 -7.56 -8.00 22.62
CA LEU A 52 -7.98 -7.77 21.22
C LEU A 52 -9.46 -7.36 21.07
N PHE A 53 -10.33 -7.90 21.93
CA PHE A 53 -11.77 -7.64 21.89
C PHE A 53 -12.27 -6.68 22.99
N ALA A 54 -11.37 -6.02 23.73
CA ALA A 54 -11.73 -5.19 24.88
C ALA A 54 -12.64 -4.01 24.52
N LYS A 55 -12.51 -3.46 23.29
CA LYS A 55 -13.37 -2.36 22.79
C LYS A 55 -14.70 -2.83 22.18
N GLY A 56 -14.99 -4.13 22.20
CA GLY A 56 -16.23 -4.73 21.69
C GLY A 56 -16.34 -4.78 20.15
N MET A 57 -17.33 -5.53 19.67
CA MET A 57 -17.53 -5.81 18.23
C MET A 57 -17.89 -4.56 17.41
N ASN A 58 -18.61 -3.61 18.02
CA ASN A 58 -19.00 -2.36 17.35
C ASN A 58 -17.79 -1.51 16.93
N SER A 59 -16.74 -1.49 17.76
CA SER A 59 -15.49 -0.79 17.46
C SER A 59 -14.74 -1.45 16.30
N ILE A 60 -14.75 -2.79 16.24
CA ILE A 60 -14.15 -3.55 15.14
C ILE A 60 -14.86 -3.24 13.82
N LEU A 61 -16.20 -3.27 13.81
CA LEU A 61 -16.97 -3.00 12.60
C LEU A 61 -16.78 -1.56 12.10
N SER A 62 -16.75 -0.59 13.01
CA SER A 62 -16.49 0.81 12.68
C SER A 62 -15.09 1.02 12.11
N THR A 63 -14.08 0.37 12.71
CA THR A 63 -12.69 0.43 12.23
C THR A 63 -12.54 -0.27 10.89
N ALA A 64 -13.22 -1.40 10.65
CA ALA A 64 -13.21 -2.10 9.37
C ALA A 64 -13.68 -1.20 8.22
N GLY A 65 -14.72 -0.39 8.45
CA GLY A 65 -15.19 0.61 7.48
C GLY A 65 -14.14 1.67 7.15
N LEU A 66 -13.36 2.14 8.13
CA LEU A 66 -12.26 3.08 7.89
C LEU A 66 -11.11 2.43 7.13
N VAL A 67 -10.73 1.21 7.51
CA VAL A 67 -9.61 0.47 6.91
C VAL A 67 -9.95 0.01 5.48
N TYR A 68 -11.23 -0.10 5.11
CA TYR A 68 -11.65 -0.40 3.73
C TYR A 68 -11.02 0.55 2.70
N VAL A 69 -10.79 1.83 3.06
CA VAL A 69 -10.16 2.83 2.19
C VAL A 69 -8.79 2.36 1.68
N SER A 70 -8.06 1.58 2.49
CA SER A 70 -6.75 1.03 2.12
C SER A 70 -6.80 0.02 0.96
N TYR A 71 -7.98 -0.52 0.63
CA TYR A 71 -8.18 -1.52 -0.43
C TYR A 71 -8.71 -0.93 -1.75
N ILE A 72 -9.06 0.36 -1.79
CA ILE A 72 -9.66 1.00 -2.97
C ILE A 72 -8.75 0.94 -4.20
N GLY A 73 -7.43 0.84 -4.01
CA GLY A 73 -6.46 0.79 -5.11
C GLY A 73 -6.63 -0.40 -6.08
N LEU A 74 -7.32 -1.47 -5.67
CA LEU A 74 -7.49 -2.68 -6.47
C LEU A 74 -8.29 -2.45 -7.77
N THR A 75 -9.20 -1.48 -7.80
CA THR A 75 -10.03 -1.21 -8.98
C THR A 75 -9.29 -0.42 -10.06
N LYS A 76 -8.14 0.19 -9.73
CA LYS A 76 -7.36 1.00 -10.69
C LYS A 76 -6.82 0.18 -11.85
N ILE A 77 -6.63 -1.13 -11.69
CA ILE A 77 -6.13 -2.01 -12.76
C ILE A 77 -7.09 -2.06 -13.97
N ALA A 78 -8.39 -1.84 -13.77
CA ALA A 78 -9.36 -1.81 -14.85
C ALA A 78 -9.10 -0.64 -15.82
N SER A 79 -8.57 0.49 -15.32
CA SER A 79 -8.27 1.67 -16.14
C SER A 79 -7.13 1.46 -17.15
N VAL A 80 -6.32 0.41 -16.96
CA VAL A 80 -5.17 0.08 -17.81
C VAL A 80 -5.38 -1.20 -18.60
N ALA A 81 -6.64 -1.67 -18.73
CA ALA A 81 -6.97 -2.92 -19.40
C ALA A 81 -6.47 -3.01 -20.85
N GLU A 82 -6.50 -1.90 -21.61
CA GLU A 82 -6.02 -1.83 -23.00
C GLU A 82 -4.50 -2.11 -23.15
N GLU A 83 -3.73 -2.02 -22.06
CA GLU A 83 -2.28 -2.23 -22.07
C GLU A 83 -1.85 -3.58 -21.49
N ILE A 84 -2.82 -4.37 -21.01
CA ILE A 84 -2.57 -5.69 -20.42
C ILE A 84 -2.69 -6.74 -21.51
N LYS A 85 -1.69 -7.62 -21.62
CA LYS A 85 -1.77 -8.80 -22.46
C LYS A 85 -2.84 -9.75 -21.89
N ASP A 86 -3.74 -10.28 -22.72
CA ASP A 86 -4.81 -11.20 -22.31
C ASP A 86 -5.63 -10.69 -21.09
N PRO A 87 -6.28 -9.52 -21.19
CA PRO A 87 -6.89 -8.83 -20.04
C PRO A 87 -7.99 -9.66 -19.36
N GLU A 88 -8.73 -10.47 -20.11
CA GLU A 88 -9.79 -11.36 -19.60
C GLU A 88 -9.29 -12.35 -18.54
N LYS A 89 -8.03 -12.78 -18.63
CA LYS A 89 -7.42 -13.72 -17.68
C LYS A 89 -6.53 -13.00 -16.67
N ASN A 90 -5.74 -12.04 -17.13
CA ASN A 90 -4.71 -11.41 -16.32
C ASN A 90 -5.24 -10.34 -15.37
N ILE A 91 -6.33 -9.63 -15.73
CA ILE A 91 -6.95 -8.66 -14.80
C ILE A 91 -7.55 -9.38 -13.59
N PRO A 92 -8.44 -10.39 -13.75
CA PRO A 92 -8.99 -11.08 -12.59
C PRO A 92 -7.90 -11.72 -11.72
N LEU A 93 -6.95 -12.43 -12.35
CA LEU A 93 -5.86 -13.08 -11.62
C LEU A 93 -5.00 -12.06 -10.86
N GLY A 94 -4.63 -10.95 -11.50
CA GLY A 94 -3.86 -9.86 -10.89
C GLY A 94 -4.59 -9.25 -9.69
N MET A 95 -5.90 -9.03 -9.79
CA MET A 95 -6.71 -8.52 -8.67
C MET A 95 -6.72 -9.46 -7.47
N PHE A 96 -6.94 -10.76 -7.70
CA PHE A 96 -6.95 -11.75 -6.61
C PHE A 96 -5.57 -11.88 -5.95
N LEU A 97 -4.49 -11.93 -6.73
CA LEU A 97 -3.13 -12.01 -6.20
C LEU A 97 -2.73 -10.74 -5.43
N ALA A 98 -3.10 -9.57 -5.95
CA ALA A 98 -2.87 -8.30 -5.25
C ALA A 98 -3.65 -8.24 -3.93
N LEU A 99 -4.94 -8.62 -3.94
CA LEU A 99 -5.77 -8.66 -2.74
C LEU A 99 -5.18 -9.62 -1.70
N ALA A 100 -4.84 -10.85 -2.10
CA ALA A 100 -4.23 -11.83 -1.21
C ALA A 100 -2.91 -11.32 -0.60
N THR A 101 -2.07 -10.68 -1.42
CA THR A 101 -0.80 -10.12 -0.97
C THR A 101 -1.02 -9.01 0.06
N VAL A 102 -1.93 -8.07 -0.20
CA VAL A 102 -2.22 -6.96 0.74
C VAL A 102 -2.79 -7.49 2.05
N VAL A 103 -3.72 -8.46 2.00
CA VAL A 103 -4.30 -9.08 3.20
C VAL A 103 -3.20 -9.72 4.05
N VAL A 104 -2.32 -10.52 3.45
CA VAL A 104 -1.21 -11.17 4.18
C VAL A 104 -0.28 -10.14 4.81
N VAL A 105 0.16 -9.14 4.03
CA VAL A 105 1.07 -8.10 4.52
C VAL A 105 0.45 -7.29 5.65
N TYR A 106 -0.84 -6.95 5.54
CA TYR A 106 -1.55 -6.17 6.56
C TYR A 106 -1.74 -6.97 7.85
N ILE A 107 -2.13 -8.24 7.76
CA ILE A 107 -2.28 -9.10 8.93
C ILE A 107 -0.94 -9.26 9.65
N LEU A 108 0.10 -9.64 8.92
CA LEU A 108 1.44 -9.85 9.50
C LEU A 108 2.01 -8.55 10.08
N GLY A 109 1.88 -7.44 9.36
CA GLY A 109 2.34 -6.13 9.83
C GLY A 109 1.63 -5.68 11.11
N ASN A 110 0.30 -5.85 11.19
CA ASN A 110 -0.46 -5.50 12.39
C ASN A 110 -0.12 -6.40 13.58
N ILE A 111 0.01 -7.72 13.36
CA ILE A 111 0.45 -8.65 14.41
C ILE A 111 1.81 -8.22 14.95
N VAL A 112 2.75 -7.88 14.08
CA VAL A 112 4.08 -7.43 14.48
C VAL A 112 4.00 -6.12 15.27
N MET A 113 3.30 -5.10 14.77
CA MET A 113 3.15 -3.80 15.46
C MET A 113 2.55 -3.95 16.86
N VAL A 114 1.42 -4.65 16.99
CA VAL A 114 0.76 -4.89 18.29
C VAL A 114 1.60 -5.81 19.18
N GLY A 115 2.34 -6.73 18.58
CA GLY A 115 3.26 -7.62 19.28
C GLY A 115 4.45 -6.89 19.91
N ILE A 116 4.90 -5.77 19.33
CA ILE A 116 6.12 -5.06 19.75
C ILE A 116 5.84 -3.75 20.52
N LEU A 117 4.70 -3.10 20.31
CA LEU A 117 4.30 -1.93 21.08
C LEU A 117 2.90 -2.08 21.70
N PRO A 118 2.67 -1.50 22.90
CA PRO A 118 1.34 -1.36 23.46
C PRO A 118 0.48 -0.41 22.60
N ALA A 119 -0.84 -0.68 22.55
CA ALA A 119 -1.76 0.03 21.67
C ALA A 119 -1.80 1.54 21.92
N GLU A 120 -1.60 1.99 23.16
CA GLU A 120 -1.58 3.40 23.55
C GLU A 120 -0.41 4.15 22.89
N LYS A 121 0.73 3.48 22.70
CA LYS A 121 1.87 4.09 21.99
C LYS A 121 1.64 4.16 20.49
N LEU A 122 0.88 3.22 19.93
CA LEU A 122 0.52 3.24 18.51
C LEU A 122 -0.55 4.29 18.20
N ASP A 123 -1.45 4.57 19.14
CA ASP A 123 -2.54 5.55 18.98
C ASP A 123 -2.04 6.99 18.82
N HIS A 124 -0.97 7.35 19.55
CA HIS A 124 -0.36 8.67 19.47
C HIS A 124 0.74 8.80 18.40
N ALA A 125 1.08 7.71 17.70
CA ALA A 125 2.13 7.71 16.71
C ALA A 125 1.63 8.26 15.37
N LEU A 126 2.28 9.29 14.84
CA LEU A 126 2.04 9.79 13.47
C LEU A 126 2.37 8.73 12.41
N SER A 127 3.36 7.87 12.69
CA SER A 127 3.72 6.73 11.86
C SER A 127 3.89 5.49 12.75
N PRO A 128 2.81 4.72 12.99
CA PRO A 128 2.85 3.54 13.86
C PRO A 128 3.88 2.50 13.41
N VAL A 129 4.03 2.31 12.09
CA VAL A 129 4.98 1.35 11.52
C VAL A 129 6.43 1.77 11.74
N ALA A 130 6.75 3.06 11.56
CA ALA A 130 8.11 3.56 11.82
C ALA A 130 8.43 3.54 13.32
N THR A 131 7.45 3.86 14.16
CA THR A 131 7.59 3.81 15.63
C THR A 131 7.81 2.36 16.11
N ALA A 132 7.10 1.39 15.52
CA ALA A 132 7.32 -0.02 15.80
C ALA A 132 8.72 -0.50 15.37
N ALA A 133 9.19 -0.06 14.20
CA ALA A 133 10.53 -0.40 13.72
C ALA A 133 11.64 0.27 14.55
N GLU A 134 11.40 1.48 15.05
CA GLU A 134 12.29 2.15 15.98
C GLU A 134 12.46 1.35 17.27
N ALA A 135 11.38 0.80 17.80
CA ALA A 135 11.45 -0.04 18.98
C ALA A 135 12.16 -1.40 18.74
N LEU A 136 12.19 -1.88 17.49
CA LEU A 136 12.87 -3.13 17.14
C LEU A 136 14.38 -2.98 17.04
N VAL A 137 14.86 -2.01 16.27
CA VAL A 137 16.27 -1.90 15.90
C VAL A 137 16.83 -0.48 16.07
N GLY A 138 16.09 0.41 16.73
CA GLY A 138 16.48 1.80 16.96
C GLY A 138 16.22 2.70 15.75
N HIS A 139 16.87 3.86 15.74
CA HIS A 139 16.67 4.91 14.73
C HIS A 139 16.81 4.41 13.28
N THR A 140 17.71 3.44 13.03
CA THR A 140 17.88 2.81 11.71
C THR A 140 16.60 2.15 11.21
N GLY A 141 15.83 1.49 12.09
CA GLY A 141 14.54 0.89 11.75
C GLY A 141 13.50 1.93 11.37
N ALA A 142 13.46 3.05 12.10
CA ALA A 142 12.59 4.18 11.78
C ALA A 142 12.89 4.75 10.39
N VAL A 143 14.18 4.92 10.06
CA VAL A 143 14.64 5.41 8.75
C VAL A 143 14.27 4.43 7.64
N ILE A 144 14.51 3.13 7.82
CA ILE A 144 14.16 2.10 6.83
C ILE A 144 12.65 2.12 6.55
N MET A 145 11.82 2.18 7.59
CA MET A 145 10.36 2.23 7.41
C MET A 145 9.87 3.55 6.82
N THR A 146 10.57 4.66 7.08
CA THR A 146 10.29 5.94 6.43
C THR A 146 10.60 5.86 4.93
N ILE A 147 11.70 5.21 4.53
CA ILE A 147 12.01 4.93 3.13
C ILE A 147 10.91 4.08 2.50
N ALA A 148 10.45 3.02 3.19
CA ALA A 148 9.33 2.20 2.72
C ALA A 148 8.05 3.03 2.52
N ALA A 149 7.72 3.92 3.46
CA ALA A 149 6.57 4.81 3.31
C ALA A 149 6.70 5.72 2.08
N ILE A 150 7.89 6.29 1.84
CA ILE A 150 8.15 7.11 0.64
C ILE A 150 7.97 6.30 -0.65
N LEU A 151 8.53 5.08 -0.70
CA LEU A 151 8.35 4.18 -1.85
C LEU A 151 6.88 3.84 -2.10
N ALA A 152 6.11 3.61 -1.03
CA ALA A 152 4.68 3.37 -1.12
C ALA A 152 3.93 4.59 -1.68
N PHE A 153 4.21 5.80 -1.18
CA PHE A 153 3.60 7.02 -1.71
C PHE A 153 3.95 7.26 -3.18
N PHE A 154 5.20 7.00 -3.57
CA PHE A 154 5.67 7.10 -4.95
C PHE A 154 4.94 6.11 -5.86
N SER A 155 4.80 4.86 -5.41
CA SER A 155 4.06 3.82 -6.12
C SER A 155 2.59 4.21 -6.33
N VAL A 156 1.93 4.73 -5.29
CA VAL A 156 0.52 5.16 -5.37
C VAL A 156 0.35 6.39 -6.27
N ALA A 157 1.25 7.36 -6.19
CA ALA A 157 1.23 8.57 -7.02
C ALA A 157 1.42 8.20 -8.50
N ASN A 158 2.41 7.35 -8.81
CA ASN A 158 2.69 6.89 -10.16
C ASN A 158 1.51 6.11 -10.76
N ALA A 159 0.95 5.16 -10.01
CA ALA A 159 -0.25 4.43 -10.43
C ALA A 159 -1.46 5.36 -10.62
N GLY A 160 -1.62 6.38 -9.77
CA GLY A 160 -2.69 7.37 -9.89
C GLY A 160 -2.60 8.19 -11.17
N ILE A 161 -1.41 8.66 -11.53
CA ILE A 161 -1.19 9.45 -12.75
C ILE A 161 -1.42 8.60 -14.01
N LEU A 162 -0.97 7.35 -13.99
CA LEU A 162 -1.28 6.38 -15.05
C LEU A 162 -2.80 6.24 -15.25
N SER A 163 -3.57 6.03 -14.19
CA SER A 163 -5.02 5.91 -14.32
C SER A 163 -5.68 7.22 -14.78
N ALA A 164 -5.20 8.36 -14.30
CA ALA A 164 -5.82 9.67 -14.54
C ALA A 164 -5.85 10.09 -16.02
N SER A 165 -4.88 9.68 -16.83
CA SER A 165 -4.87 10.01 -18.26
C SER A 165 -5.80 9.13 -19.10
N ARG A 166 -6.15 7.93 -18.62
CA ARG A 166 -6.89 6.93 -19.41
C ARG A 166 -8.41 7.09 -19.31
N TYR A 167 -8.93 7.52 -18.16
CA TYR A 167 -10.37 7.77 -18.00
C TYR A 167 -10.90 8.88 -18.92
N PRO A 168 -10.30 10.08 -19.00
CA PRO A 168 -10.78 11.14 -19.90
C PRO A 168 -10.65 10.75 -21.38
N LEU A 169 -9.59 10.01 -21.74
CA LEU A 169 -9.39 9.53 -23.10
C LEU A 169 -10.50 8.54 -23.52
N ALA A 170 -10.86 7.59 -22.64
CA ALA A 170 -11.96 6.68 -22.88
C ALA A 170 -13.30 7.43 -22.98
N MET A 171 -13.57 8.39 -22.08
CA MET A 171 -14.79 9.20 -22.14
C MET A 171 -14.87 10.10 -23.38
N SER A 172 -13.75 10.62 -23.88
CA SER A 172 -13.70 11.39 -25.13
C SER A 172 -13.97 10.50 -26.36
N ARG A 173 -13.43 9.26 -26.38
CA ARG A 173 -13.77 8.25 -27.40
C ARG A 173 -15.25 7.90 -27.39
N ASP A 174 -15.86 7.85 -26.21
CA ASP A 174 -17.31 7.61 -26.04
C ASP A 174 -18.16 8.87 -26.24
N HIS A 175 -17.56 10.00 -26.67
CA HIS A 175 -18.21 11.30 -26.87
C HIS A 175 -18.88 11.90 -25.62
N LEU A 176 -18.48 11.46 -24.42
CA LEU A 176 -18.96 11.95 -23.13
C LEU A 176 -18.13 13.13 -22.58
N PHE A 177 -16.99 13.43 -23.20
CA PHE A 177 -16.10 14.54 -22.82
C PHE A 177 -15.54 15.25 -24.08
N PRO A 178 -15.17 16.54 -24.01
CA PRO A 178 -14.53 17.22 -25.14
C PRO A 178 -13.27 16.50 -25.60
N ALA A 179 -13.07 16.46 -26.93
CA ALA A 179 -11.92 15.87 -27.58
C ALA A 179 -10.61 16.64 -27.35
#